data_AF-A0A855X7F2-F1
#
_entry.id   AF-A0A855X7F2-F1
#
_cell.length_a   1.000
_cell.length_b   1.000
_cell.length_c   1.000
_cell.angle_alpha   90.00
_cell.angle_beta   90.00
_cell.angle_gamma   90.00
#
_symmetry.space_group_name_H-M   'P 1'
#
loop_
_entity.id
_entity.type
_entity.pdbx_description
1 polymer ?
#
loop_
_entity_poly.entity_id
_entity_poly.type
_entity_poly.pdbx_seq_one_letter_code
_entity_poly.pdbx_strand_id
1 'polypeptide(L)'
;MKGVGITEHLGSRIPTDLKFTDDHGRNVTLGEYFGDGKPVVLDLVYYDCPMLCTYVLNGVTTAAKQLPWTPGKEYRLVTISINPREHADLAAAKKAIYLHELGKPGAESGWSFLVGDSTQSRALADALGWQYYYDAKIKEYVHTAATFVLTPNGTISRYLYGIEYKPQDLKLALLEASEGKIGNTIDKLVLYCFHYDPNAKGYVLFAQNVMKIGGAVAVVVLGLFLLLLWRRERKSHSGAFPALKPR
;
A
#
# COMPACT_ATOMS: atom_id res chain seq x y z
N MET A 1 -11.45 -14.60 -8.35
CA MET A 1 -10.29 -15.52 -8.43
C MET A 1 -10.07 -16.09 -7.04
N LYS A 2 -10.10 -17.42 -6.87
CA LYS A 2 -9.93 -18.04 -5.54
C LYS A 2 -8.44 -18.29 -5.31
N GLY A 3 -7.87 -17.80 -4.20
CA GLY A 3 -6.54 -18.22 -3.72
C GLY A 3 -5.39 -17.22 -3.83
N VAL A 4 -5.63 -15.96 -4.21
CA VAL A 4 -4.62 -14.89 -4.22
C VAL A 4 -5.23 -13.63 -3.63
N GLY A 5 -4.59 -13.06 -2.62
CA GLY A 5 -5.08 -11.88 -1.91
C GLY A 5 -4.27 -11.59 -0.65
N ILE A 6 -4.62 -10.48 -0.01
CA ILE A 6 -4.04 -10.05 1.26
C ILE A 6 -5.17 -9.89 2.27
N THR A 7 -5.04 -10.58 3.40
CA THR A 7 -5.85 -10.33 4.60
C THR A 7 -4.97 -9.56 5.58
N GLU A 8 -5.27 -8.29 5.82
CA GLU A 8 -4.41 -7.45 6.66
C GLU A 8 -4.39 -7.96 8.11
N HIS A 9 -3.19 -8.18 8.64
CA HIS A 9 -2.92 -8.53 10.03
C HIS A 9 -2.24 -7.36 10.76
N LEU A 10 -2.66 -6.12 10.47
CA LEU A 10 -2.16 -4.91 11.12
C LEU A 10 -2.14 -5.05 12.65
N GLY A 11 -1.05 -4.62 13.29
CA GLY A 11 -0.86 -4.73 14.73
C GLY A 11 -0.44 -6.14 15.21
N SER A 12 -0.42 -7.13 14.33
CA SER A 12 0.09 -8.47 14.66
C SER A 12 1.61 -8.52 14.53
N ARG A 13 2.25 -9.35 15.36
CA ARG A 13 3.69 -9.59 15.32
C ARG A 13 4.00 -10.81 14.45
N ILE A 14 5.00 -10.69 13.57
CA ILE A 14 5.47 -11.82 12.75
C ILE A 14 6.33 -12.79 13.58
N PRO A 15 6.40 -14.08 13.22
CA PRO A 15 7.30 -15.03 13.86
C PRO A 15 8.76 -14.65 13.60
N THR A 16 9.53 -14.45 14.68
CA THR A 16 10.94 -14.01 14.60
C THR A 16 11.94 -15.16 14.58
N ASP A 17 11.50 -16.38 14.86
CA ASP A 17 12.31 -17.60 14.90
C ASP A 17 12.44 -18.31 13.54
N LEU A 18 11.79 -17.78 12.50
CA LEU A 18 11.89 -18.28 11.12
C LEU A 18 13.35 -18.21 10.65
N LYS A 19 13.80 -19.28 10.01
CA LYS A 19 15.20 -19.47 9.61
C LYS A 19 15.37 -19.24 8.12
N PHE A 20 16.39 -18.48 7.76
CA PHE A 20 16.76 -18.19 6.39
C PHE A 20 18.29 -18.26 6.23
N THR A 21 18.75 -18.15 5.00
CA THR A 21 20.15 -17.94 4.64
C THR A 21 20.28 -16.55 4.02
N ASP A 22 21.21 -15.74 4.53
CA ASP A 22 21.43 -14.38 4.01
C ASP A 22 22.28 -14.36 2.73
N ASP A 23 22.45 -13.17 2.17
CA ASP A 23 23.27 -12.89 0.98
C ASP A 23 24.78 -13.17 1.15
N HIS A 24 25.22 -13.57 2.35
CA HIS A 24 26.58 -14.02 2.63
C HIS A 24 26.67 -15.53 2.86
N GLY A 25 25.57 -16.27 2.69
CA GLY A 25 25.48 -17.70 2.94
C GLY A 25 25.40 -18.07 4.43
N ARG A 26 25.13 -17.11 5.32
CA ARG A 26 25.02 -17.37 6.77
C ARG A 26 23.58 -17.74 7.12
N ASN A 27 23.43 -18.73 7.98
CA ASN A 27 22.13 -19.06 8.57
C ASN A 27 21.75 -17.97 9.59
N VAL A 28 20.57 -17.42 9.43
CA VAL A 28 20.03 -16.31 10.23
C VAL A 28 18.60 -16.63 10.66
N THR A 29 18.18 -16.00 11.75
CA THR A 29 16.77 -15.92 12.14
C THR A 29 16.19 -14.58 11.74
N LEU A 30 14.90 -14.54 11.41
CA LEU A 30 14.23 -13.32 10.99
C LEU A 30 14.30 -12.23 12.09
N GLY A 31 14.33 -12.63 13.36
CA GLY A 31 14.48 -11.76 14.53
C GLY A 31 15.76 -10.92 14.54
N GLU A 32 16.82 -11.33 13.86
CA GLU A 32 18.10 -10.59 13.80
C GLU A 32 17.99 -9.26 13.04
N TYR A 33 16.95 -9.09 12.23
CA TYR A 33 16.68 -7.85 11.50
C TYR A 33 15.84 -6.85 12.29
N PHE A 34 15.51 -7.18 13.55
CA PHE A 34 14.72 -6.37 14.48
C PHE A 34 15.53 -6.06 15.74
N GLY A 35 15.03 -5.14 16.56
CA GLY A 35 15.59 -4.88 17.90
C GLY A 35 16.65 -3.78 17.99
N ASP A 36 17.10 -3.19 16.87
CA ASP A 36 18.02 -2.04 16.86
C ASP A 36 17.30 -0.68 16.80
N GLY A 37 16.00 -0.66 17.09
CA GLY A 37 15.16 0.54 17.12
C GLY A 37 14.73 1.05 15.73
N LYS A 38 15.12 0.37 14.64
CA LYS A 38 14.79 0.79 13.28
C LYS A 38 13.56 0.05 12.75
N PRO A 39 12.60 0.74 12.10
CA PRO A 39 11.53 0.09 11.36
C PRO A 39 12.10 -0.69 10.17
N VAL A 40 11.36 -1.71 9.74
CA VAL A 40 11.76 -2.64 8.67
C VAL A 40 10.76 -2.59 7.54
N VAL A 41 11.22 -2.36 6.32
CA VAL A 41 10.45 -2.64 5.11
C VAL A 41 10.76 -4.08 4.69
N LEU A 42 9.72 -4.86 4.50
CA LEU A 42 9.79 -6.28 4.20
C LEU A 42 9.13 -6.57 2.86
N ASP A 43 9.85 -7.26 1.99
CA ASP A 43 9.37 -7.68 0.68
C ASP A 43 9.43 -9.21 0.55
N LEU A 44 8.31 -9.82 0.15
CA LEU A 44 8.27 -11.21 -0.28
C LEU A 44 8.27 -11.25 -1.81
N VAL A 45 9.34 -11.78 -2.38
CA VAL A 45 9.58 -11.84 -3.82
C VAL A 45 10.19 -13.19 -4.18
N TYR A 46 10.55 -13.42 -5.43
CA TYR A 46 11.60 -14.36 -5.78
C TYR A 46 12.44 -13.72 -6.88
N TYR A 47 13.74 -13.95 -6.80
CA TYR A 47 14.79 -13.18 -7.46
C TYR A 47 14.88 -13.41 -8.96
N ASP A 48 14.62 -14.63 -9.44
CA ASP A 48 14.63 -14.99 -10.87
C ASP A 48 13.31 -14.71 -11.60
N CYS A 49 12.32 -14.16 -10.90
CA CYS A 49 11.01 -13.80 -11.48
C CYS A 49 11.16 -12.88 -12.71
N PRO A 50 10.70 -13.30 -13.89
CA PRO A 50 10.78 -12.49 -15.11
C PRO A 50 9.74 -11.38 -15.17
N MET A 51 8.84 -11.29 -14.17
CA MET A 51 7.64 -10.46 -14.21
C MET A 51 7.54 -9.56 -12.96
N LEU A 52 6.57 -9.81 -12.09
CA LEU A 52 6.05 -8.85 -11.11
C LEU A 52 7.03 -8.49 -9.99
N CYS A 53 7.84 -9.44 -9.52
CA CYS A 53 8.75 -9.22 -8.40
C CYS A 53 9.80 -8.13 -8.68
N THR A 54 10.30 -8.07 -9.92
CA THR A 54 11.26 -7.04 -10.33
C THR A 54 10.61 -5.65 -10.25
N TYR A 55 9.33 -5.52 -10.61
CA TYR A 55 8.62 -4.24 -10.50
C TYR A 55 8.43 -3.81 -9.04
N VAL A 56 8.11 -4.73 -8.12
CA VAL A 56 8.00 -4.42 -6.69
C VAL A 56 9.32 -3.88 -6.15
N LEU A 57 10.44 -4.58 -6.40
CA LEU A 57 11.76 -4.16 -5.94
C LEU A 57 12.20 -2.83 -6.57
N ASN A 58 11.92 -2.61 -7.85
CA ASN A 58 12.16 -1.33 -8.52
C ASN A 58 11.34 -0.19 -7.87
N GLY A 59 10.09 -0.47 -7.51
CA GLY A 59 9.22 0.45 -6.79
C GLY A 59 9.79 0.86 -5.44
N VAL A 60 10.19 -0.14 -4.61
CA VAL A 60 10.83 0.11 -3.31
C VAL A 60 12.12 0.90 -3.49
N THR A 61 12.97 0.51 -4.44
CA THR A 61 14.24 1.19 -4.73
C THR A 61 14.02 2.65 -5.13
N THR A 62 13.08 2.90 -6.03
CA THR A 62 12.74 4.25 -6.51
C THR A 62 12.23 5.13 -5.39
N ALA A 63 11.35 4.60 -4.52
CA ALA A 63 10.83 5.32 -3.37
C ALA A 63 11.95 5.60 -2.34
N ALA A 64 12.74 4.59 -2.00
CA ALA A 64 13.86 4.68 -1.06
C ALA A 64 14.93 5.67 -1.53
N LYS A 65 15.25 5.71 -2.83
CA LYS A 65 16.22 6.63 -3.43
C LYS A 65 15.83 8.09 -3.24
N GLN A 66 14.53 8.39 -3.31
CA GLN A 66 13.97 9.73 -3.14
C GLN A 66 13.85 10.17 -1.68
N LEU A 67 14.01 9.26 -0.71
CA LEU A 67 14.06 9.62 0.70
C LEU A 67 15.41 10.25 1.06
N PRO A 68 15.45 11.20 2.02
CA PRO A 68 16.72 11.66 2.59
C PRO A 68 17.41 10.58 3.45
N TRP A 69 16.67 9.53 3.83
CA TRP A 69 17.14 8.45 4.69
C TRP A 69 17.92 7.38 3.93
N THR A 70 18.68 6.59 4.68
CA THR A 70 19.54 5.52 4.20
C THR A 70 19.19 4.22 4.94
N PRO A 71 18.93 3.10 4.22
CA PRO A 71 18.84 1.79 4.85
C PRO A 71 20.06 1.54 5.74
N GLY A 72 19.86 0.98 6.93
CA GLY A 72 20.92 0.74 7.93
C GLY A 72 21.12 1.89 8.91
N LYS A 73 20.68 3.12 8.58
CA LYS A 73 20.71 4.28 9.49
C LYS A 73 19.35 4.53 10.12
N GLU A 74 18.34 4.88 9.32
CA GLU A 74 17.01 5.21 9.84
C GLU A 74 16.00 4.06 9.76
N TYR A 75 16.20 3.11 8.84
CA TYR A 75 15.31 1.96 8.63
C TYR A 75 16.09 0.78 8.04
N ARG A 76 15.50 -0.40 7.97
CA ARG A 76 16.07 -1.59 7.30
C ARG A 76 15.20 -2.00 6.12
N LEU A 77 15.83 -2.59 5.12
CA LEU A 77 15.17 -3.29 4.01
C LEU A 77 15.50 -4.78 4.14
N VAL A 78 14.48 -5.63 4.13
CA VAL A 78 14.64 -7.07 4.16
C VAL A 78 13.83 -7.66 3.02
N THR A 79 14.51 -8.26 2.06
CA THR A 79 13.88 -8.84 0.88
C THR A 79 14.07 -10.36 0.94
N ILE A 80 12.97 -11.11 0.99
CA ILE A 80 13.01 -12.56 1.21
C ILE A 80 12.43 -13.28 -0.01
N SER A 81 13.17 -14.29 -0.48
CA SER A 81 12.70 -15.18 -1.53
C SER A 81 11.64 -16.16 -1.04
N ILE A 82 10.57 -16.32 -1.81
CA ILE A 82 9.54 -17.34 -1.65
C ILE A 82 9.87 -18.62 -2.44
N ASN A 83 10.87 -18.58 -3.33
CA ASN A 83 11.24 -19.69 -4.19
C ASN A 83 12.34 -20.52 -3.50
N PRO A 84 12.05 -21.76 -3.05
CA PRO A 84 13.00 -22.59 -2.31
C PRO A 84 14.17 -23.10 -3.17
N ARG A 85 14.13 -22.86 -4.48
CA ARG A 85 15.20 -23.21 -5.42
C ARG A 85 16.26 -22.11 -5.55
N GLU A 86 16.05 -20.96 -4.93
CA GLU A 86 17.01 -19.87 -4.95
C GLU A 86 18.05 -20.02 -3.84
N HIS A 87 19.24 -19.51 -4.11
CA HIS A 87 20.41 -19.69 -3.28
C HIS A 87 21.09 -18.35 -2.98
N ALA A 88 21.98 -18.35 -1.98
CA ALA A 88 22.58 -17.13 -1.43
C ALA A 88 23.41 -16.35 -2.48
N ASP A 89 24.00 -17.03 -3.46
CA ASP A 89 24.72 -16.42 -4.58
C ASP A 89 23.80 -15.55 -5.45
N LEU A 90 22.59 -16.03 -5.77
CA LEU A 90 21.59 -15.26 -6.50
C LEU A 90 21.08 -14.07 -5.65
N ALA A 91 20.89 -14.28 -4.35
CA ALA A 91 20.51 -13.22 -3.41
C ALA A 91 21.56 -12.10 -3.38
N ALA A 92 22.85 -12.47 -3.29
CA ALA A 92 23.98 -11.54 -3.32
C ALA A 92 24.06 -10.77 -4.64
N ALA A 93 23.90 -11.47 -5.77
CA ALA A 93 23.91 -10.85 -7.10
C ALA A 93 22.77 -9.82 -7.26
N LYS A 94 21.56 -10.15 -6.80
CA LYS A 94 20.43 -9.20 -6.81
C LYS A 94 20.65 -8.02 -5.88
N LYS A 95 21.15 -8.26 -4.67
CA LYS A 95 21.49 -7.21 -3.72
C LYS A 95 22.47 -6.21 -4.32
N ALA A 96 23.52 -6.68 -4.99
CA ALA A 96 24.51 -5.81 -5.64
C ALA A 96 23.87 -4.88 -6.69
N ILE A 97 22.96 -5.40 -7.51
CA ILE A 97 22.21 -4.61 -8.50
C ILE A 97 21.38 -3.53 -7.81
N TYR A 98 20.57 -3.89 -6.81
CA TYR A 98 19.68 -2.92 -6.16
C TYR A 98 20.41 -1.90 -5.29
N LEU A 99 21.54 -2.26 -4.67
CA LEU A 99 22.39 -1.31 -3.98
C LEU A 99 23.01 -0.29 -4.94
N HIS A 100 23.47 -0.75 -6.10
CA HIS A 100 23.98 0.13 -7.15
C HIS A 100 22.88 1.10 -7.63
N GLU A 101 21.69 0.60 -7.93
CA GLU A 101 20.54 1.42 -8.34
C GLU A 101 20.09 2.42 -7.26
N LEU A 102 20.10 2.00 -5.99
CA LEU A 102 19.77 2.85 -4.85
C LEU A 102 20.76 4.02 -4.73
N GLY A 103 22.05 3.78 -4.99
CA GLY A 103 23.08 4.81 -5.03
C GLY A 103 23.30 5.55 -3.70
N LYS A 104 23.03 4.90 -2.57
CA LYS A 104 23.18 5.47 -1.21
C LYS A 104 24.33 4.79 -0.46
N PRO A 105 25.46 5.49 -0.24
CA PRO A 105 26.58 4.94 0.54
C PRO A 105 26.16 4.54 1.96
N GLY A 106 26.57 3.36 2.41
CA GLY A 106 26.26 2.82 3.74
C GLY A 106 24.98 1.96 3.80
N ALA A 107 24.25 1.84 2.68
CA ALA A 107 23.05 1.01 2.60
C ALA A 107 23.35 -0.51 2.56
N GLU A 108 24.60 -0.91 2.35
CA GLU A 108 25.04 -2.31 2.17
C GLU A 108 24.73 -3.18 3.40
N SER A 109 24.86 -2.60 4.59
CA SER A 109 24.53 -3.24 5.88
C SER A 109 23.05 -3.13 6.26
N GLY A 110 22.31 -2.29 5.55
CA GLY A 110 20.92 -1.94 5.83
C GLY A 110 19.89 -2.66 4.96
N TRP A 111 20.34 -3.26 3.85
CA TRP A 111 19.51 -4.05 2.96
C TRP A 111 19.98 -5.49 2.90
N SER A 112 19.16 -6.42 3.38
CA SER A 112 19.45 -7.85 3.39
C SER A 112 18.56 -8.61 2.42
N PHE A 113 19.15 -9.58 1.73
CA PHE A 113 18.47 -10.45 0.78
C PHE A 113 18.56 -11.87 1.31
N LEU A 114 17.42 -12.52 1.56
CA LEU A 114 17.33 -13.81 2.21
C LEU A 114 16.72 -14.86 1.30
N VAL A 115 17.24 -16.08 1.36
CA VAL A 115 16.65 -17.28 0.75
C VAL A 115 16.31 -18.30 1.83
N GLY A 116 15.41 -19.23 1.54
CA GLY A 116 15.07 -20.28 2.51
C GLY A 116 14.11 -21.32 1.97
N ASP A 117 13.83 -22.31 2.80
CA ASP A 117 12.88 -23.36 2.47
C ASP A 117 11.45 -22.80 2.37
N SER A 118 10.63 -23.49 1.56
CA SER A 118 9.23 -23.12 1.33
C SER A 118 8.39 -23.07 2.61
N THR A 119 8.71 -23.87 3.62
CA THR A 119 8.00 -23.86 4.92
C THR A 119 8.20 -22.54 5.67
N GLN A 120 9.40 -21.96 5.59
CA GLN A 120 9.76 -20.72 6.28
C GLN A 120 9.11 -19.51 5.61
N SER A 121 9.24 -19.41 4.28
CA SER A 121 8.63 -18.33 3.51
C SER A 121 7.10 -18.39 3.54
N ARG A 122 6.51 -19.60 3.53
CA ARG A 122 5.06 -19.79 3.68
C ARG A 122 4.57 -19.36 5.04
N ALA A 123 5.26 -19.72 6.12
CA ALA A 123 4.90 -19.31 7.48
C ALA A 123 4.94 -17.78 7.65
N LEU A 124 5.95 -17.13 7.07
CA LEU A 124 6.03 -15.67 7.05
C LEU A 124 4.87 -15.05 6.24
N ALA A 125 4.61 -15.58 5.05
CA ALA A 125 3.51 -15.13 4.21
C ALA A 125 2.16 -15.26 4.91
N ASP A 126 1.93 -16.35 5.64
CA ASP A 126 0.70 -16.57 6.41
C ASP A 126 0.58 -15.58 7.58
N ALA A 127 1.68 -15.28 8.29
CA ALA A 127 1.70 -14.28 9.34
C ALA A 127 1.39 -12.87 8.81
N LEU A 128 1.84 -12.55 7.59
CA LEU A 128 1.51 -11.31 6.89
C LEU A 128 0.11 -11.30 6.28
N GLY A 129 -0.58 -12.45 6.25
CA GLY A 129 -1.86 -12.64 5.57
C GLY A 129 -1.74 -12.53 4.05
N TRP A 130 -0.54 -12.74 3.49
CA TRP A 130 -0.23 -12.66 2.07
C TRP A 130 -0.25 -14.05 1.43
N GLN A 131 -1.17 -14.24 0.48
CA GLN A 131 -1.40 -15.54 -0.16
C GLN A 131 -0.73 -15.62 -1.53
N TYR A 132 0.01 -16.69 -1.75
CA TYR A 132 0.60 -17.04 -3.03
C TYR A 132 0.49 -18.54 -3.30
N TYR A 133 0.58 -18.95 -4.56
CA TYR A 133 0.68 -20.35 -4.97
C TYR A 133 1.54 -20.50 -6.21
N TYR A 134 2.08 -21.72 -6.42
CA TYR A 134 2.83 -22.05 -7.63
C TYR A 134 1.88 -22.52 -8.74
N ASP A 135 1.91 -21.87 -9.90
CA ASP A 135 1.17 -22.30 -11.09
C ASP A 135 2.08 -23.13 -12.00
N ALA A 136 1.86 -24.44 -12.03
CA ALA A 136 2.66 -25.36 -12.83
C ALA A 136 2.53 -25.16 -14.35
N LYS A 137 1.49 -24.49 -14.84
CA LYS A 137 1.28 -24.25 -16.29
C LYS A 137 2.19 -23.14 -16.79
N ILE A 138 2.27 -22.04 -16.05
CA ILE A 138 3.15 -20.92 -16.37
C ILE A 138 4.52 -21.03 -15.71
N LYS A 139 4.69 -21.99 -14.78
CA LYS A 139 5.90 -22.25 -14.00
C LYS A 139 6.34 -21.11 -13.08
N GLU A 140 5.38 -20.28 -12.66
CA GLU A 140 5.61 -19.06 -11.86
C GLU A 140 4.80 -19.09 -10.56
N TYR A 141 5.17 -18.24 -9.59
CA TYR A 141 4.37 -18.01 -8.39
C TYR A 141 3.37 -16.88 -8.63
N VAL A 142 2.08 -17.18 -8.43
CA VAL A 142 1.01 -16.19 -8.54
C VAL A 142 0.80 -15.56 -7.17
N HIS A 143 0.93 -14.23 -7.10
CA HIS A 143 0.75 -13.45 -5.87
C HIS A 143 0.27 -12.02 -6.17
N THR A 144 -0.28 -11.35 -5.16
CA THR A 144 -0.52 -9.90 -5.21
C THR A 144 0.76 -9.12 -4.92
N ALA A 145 0.92 -7.95 -5.53
CA ALA A 145 2.03 -7.04 -5.24
C ALA A 145 1.75 -6.22 -3.98
N ALA A 146 2.60 -6.36 -2.97
CA ALA A 146 2.62 -5.53 -1.78
C ALA A 146 3.99 -5.58 -1.09
N THR A 147 4.31 -4.48 -0.41
CA THR A 147 5.44 -4.31 0.49
C THR A 147 4.91 -4.04 1.89
N PHE A 148 5.52 -4.62 2.90
CA PHE A 148 5.07 -4.51 4.29
C PHE A 148 6.01 -3.61 5.06
N VAL A 149 5.49 -2.76 5.93
CA VAL A 149 6.29 -1.94 6.84
C VAL A 149 6.02 -2.39 8.27
N LEU A 150 7.09 -2.77 8.96
CA LEU A 150 7.07 -3.30 10.31
C LEU A 150 7.77 -2.34 11.27
N THR A 151 7.29 -2.33 12.50
CA THR A 151 7.93 -1.68 13.65
C THR A 151 9.26 -2.36 14.01
N PRO A 152 10.11 -1.72 14.84
CA PRO A 152 11.38 -2.30 15.29
C PRO A 152 11.28 -3.63 16.04
N ASN A 153 10.10 -4.01 16.52
CA ASN A 153 9.86 -5.30 17.21
C ASN A 153 9.20 -6.36 16.32
N GLY A 154 8.99 -6.09 15.02
CA GLY A 154 8.38 -7.03 14.07
C GLY A 154 6.85 -7.02 14.06
N THR A 155 6.22 -5.93 14.50
CA THR A 155 4.77 -5.75 14.39
C THR A 155 4.41 -5.08 13.07
N ILE A 156 3.39 -5.58 12.38
CA ILE A 156 2.96 -5.08 11.07
C ILE A 156 2.30 -3.70 11.25
N SER A 157 2.96 -2.65 10.76
CA SER A 157 2.50 -1.26 10.88
C SER A 157 1.69 -0.82 9.66
N ARG A 158 2.13 -1.15 8.44
CA ARG A 158 1.41 -0.80 7.19
C ARG A 158 1.60 -1.82 6.07
N TYR A 159 0.62 -1.83 5.17
CA TYR A 159 0.64 -2.51 3.87
C TYR A 159 0.71 -1.47 2.74
N LEU A 160 1.76 -1.50 1.96
CA LEU A 160 1.90 -0.68 0.74
C LEU A 160 1.59 -1.58 -0.45
N TYR A 161 0.45 -1.34 -1.11
CA TYR A 161 -0.01 -2.19 -2.21
C TYR A 161 0.47 -1.67 -3.56
N GLY A 162 0.64 -2.59 -4.51
CA GLY A 162 1.03 -2.28 -5.88
C GLY A 162 2.52 -2.47 -6.11
N ILE A 163 3.02 -1.83 -7.16
CA ILE A 163 4.43 -1.90 -7.60
C ILE A 163 5.10 -0.53 -7.62
N GLU A 164 4.35 0.52 -7.36
CA GLU A 164 4.83 1.90 -7.33
C GLU A 164 4.44 2.50 -5.98
N TYR A 165 5.43 3.07 -5.29
CA TYR A 165 5.24 3.65 -3.97
C TYR A 165 5.60 5.12 -4.00
N LYS A 166 4.69 5.98 -3.54
CA LYS A 166 5.02 7.39 -3.37
C LYS A 166 6.05 7.52 -2.24
N PRO A 167 7.12 8.30 -2.41
CA PRO A 167 8.12 8.47 -1.35
C PRO A 167 7.51 9.00 -0.05
N GLN A 168 6.48 9.84 -0.13
CA GLN A 168 5.77 10.37 1.04
C GLN A 168 5.05 9.27 1.83
N ASP A 169 4.41 8.32 1.13
CA ASP A 169 3.71 7.19 1.74
C ASP A 169 4.69 6.25 2.44
N LEU A 170 5.82 5.94 1.79
CA LEU A 170 6.89 5.14 2.39
C LEU A 170 7.50 5.85 3.62
N LYS A 171 7.76 7.16 3.51
CA LYS A 171 8.28 7.97 4.63
C LYS A 171 7.31 7.96 5.81
N LEU A 172 6.02 8.18 5.56
CA LEU A 172 5.00 8.18 6.60
C LEU A 172 4.90 6.81 7.27
N ALA A 173 4.86 5.73 6.49
CA ALA A 173 4.81 4.36 7.01
C ALA A 173 6.01 4.06 7.92
N LEU A 174 7.22 4.48 7.51
CA LEU A 174 8.44 4.32 8.29
C LEU A 174 8.43 5.17 9.59
N LEU A 175 7.94 6.42 9.54
CA LEU A 175 7.78 7.25 10.75
C LEU A 175 6.85 6.59 11.76
N GLU A 176 5.65 6.22 11.32
CA GLU A 176 4.67 5.57 12.19
C GLU A 176 5.22 4.26 12.76
N ALA A 177 5.84 3.42 11.93
CA ALA A 177 6.45 2.18 12.37
C ALA A 177 7.57 2.41 13.38
N SER A 178 8.41 3.45 13.21
CA SER A 178 9.48 3.80 14.15
C SER A 178 8.94 4.19 15.53
N GLU A 179 7.76 4.80 15.58
CA GLU A 179 7.05 5.16 16.82
C GLU A 179 6.19 4.01 17.37
N GLY A 180 6.20 2.84 16.73
CA GLY A 180 5.36 1.69 17.11
C GLY A 180 3.87 1.87 16.78
N LYS A 181 3.52 2.88 15.97
CA LYS A 181 2.14 3.15 15.55
C LYS A 181 1.73 2.17 14.45
N ILE A 182 0.46 1.77 14.52
CA ILE A 182 -0.18 0.95 13.49
C ILE A 182 -0.96 1.90 12.59
N GLY A 183 -0.59 1.97 11.32
CA GLY A 183 -1.24 2.82 10.35
C GLY A 183 -2.67 2.36 10.06
N ASN A 184 -3.55 3.30 9.72
CA ASN A 184 -4.91 2.99 9.31
C ASN A 184 -5.00 2.87 7.77
N THR A 185 -5.58 1.79 7.25
CA THR A 185 -5.78 1.54 5.81
C THR A 185 -6.92 2.40 5.22
N ILE A 186 -7.74 3.04 6.07
CA ILE A 186 -8.90 3.84 5.63
C ILE A 186 -8.52 5.12 4.87
N ASP A 187 -7.28 5.61 4.96
CA ASP A 187 -6.82 6.78 4.19
C ASP A 187 -6.82 6.56 2.66
N LYS A 188 -7.00 5.32 2.19
CA LYS A 188 -7.27 5.01 0.78
C LYS A 188 -8.66 5.43 0.28
N LEU A 189 -9.66 5.63 1.16
CA LEU A 189 -11.00 6.01 0.70
C LEU A 189 -11.02 7.42 0.09
N VAL A 190 -10.11 8.30 0.55
CA VAL A 190 -10.01 9.69 0.06
C VAL A 190 -9.28 9.75 -1.30
N LEU A 191 -8.40 8.80 -1.60
CA LEU A 191 -7.70 8.67 -2.89
C LEU A 191 -8.44 7.78 -3.91
N TYR A 192 -9.52 7.09 -3.52
CA TYR A 192 -10.37 6.32 -4.43
C TYR A 192 -11.42 7.17 -5.17
N CYS A 193 -11.50 8.48 -4.89
CA CYS A 193 -12.36 9.40 -5.65
C CYS A 193 -11.88 9.64 -7.09
N PHE A 194 -10.74 9.09 -7.52
CA PHE A 194 -10.14 9.37 -8.83
C PHE A 194 -9.59 8.17 -9.60
N HIS A 195 -10.09 6.95 -9.38
CA HIS A 195 -9.79 5.84 -10.29
C HIS A 195 -11.05 5.28 -10.95
N TYR A 196 -11.15 5.53 -12.26
CA TYR A 196 -12.17 5.01 -13.17
C TYR A 196 -11.76 3.60 -13.63
N ASP A 197 -12.58 2.60 -13.31
CA ASP A 197 -12.49 1.24 -13.86
C ASP A 197 -13.68 0.99 -14.80
N PRO A 198 -13.45 0.86 -16.13
CA PRO A 198 -14.51 0.68 -17.11
C PRO A 198 -15.21 -0.70 -17.07
N ASN A 199 -14.80 -1.65 -16.22
CA ASN A 199 -15.43 -2.99 -16.13
C ASN A 199 -16.02 -3.37 -14.77
N ALA A 200 -16.02 -2.46 -13.78
CA ALA A 200 -16.55 -2.75 -12.45
C ALA A 200 -18.10 -2.68 -12.39
N LYS A 201 -18.79 -3.79 -12.67
CA LYS A 201 -20.27 -3.88 -12.59
C LYS A 201 -20.85 -3.77 -11.17
N GLY A 202 -20.04 -3.73 -10.12
CA GLY A 202 -20.49 -3.68 -8.71
C GLY A 202 -20.37 -2.32 -8.04
N TYR A 203 -19.26 -1.60 -8.24
CA TYR A 203 -18.93 -0.40 -7.46
C TYR A 203 -19.51 0.90 -8.07
N VAL A 204 -19.72 0.93 -9.38
CA VAL A 204 -20.33 2.06 -10.10
C VAL A 204 -21.78 2.29 -9.64
N LEU A 205 -22.50 1.23 -9.25
CA LEU A 205 -23.91 1.32 -8.84
C LEU A 205 -24.08 2.06 -7.50
N PHE A 206 -23.16 1.88 -6.54
CA PHE A 206 -23.22 2.60 -5.26
C PHE A 206 -22.85 4.08 -5.43
N ALA A 207 -21.76 4.37 -6.14
CA ALA A 207 -21.33 5.75 -6.42
C ALA A 207 -22.39 6.54 -7.21
N GLN A 208 -23.03 5.91 -8.21
CA GLN A 208 -24.14 6.52 -8.95
C GLN A 208 -25.34 6.82 -8.06
N ASN A 209 -25.68 5.95 -7.11
CA ASN A 209 -26.81 6.20 -6.21
C ASN A 209 -26.52 7.36 -5.25
N VAL A 210 -25.30 7.46 -4.71
CA VAL A 210 -24.90 8.58 -3.85
C VAL A 210 -24.90 9.90 -4.63
N MET A 211 -24.36 9.92 -5.86
CA MET A 211 -24.40 11.12 -6.72
C MET A 211 -25.83 11.50 -7.11
N LYS A 212 -26.71 10.53 -7.41
CA LYS A 212 -28.14 10.78 -7.71
C LYS A 212 -28.86 11.37 -6.51
N ILE A 213 -28.59 10.89 -5.31
CA ILE A 213 -29.16 11.45 -4.06
C ILE A 213 -28.66 12.88 -3.85
N GLY A 214 -27.35 13.12 -3.99
CA GLY A 214 -26.78 14.47 -3.87
C GLY A 214 -27.35 15.45 -4.90
N GLY A 215 -27.49 15.03 -6.16
CA GLY A 215 -28.11 15.82 -7.21
C GLY A 215 -29.59 16.10 -6.97
N ALA A 216 -30.36 15.10 -6.51
CA ALA A 216 -31.77 15.28 -6.16
C ALA A 216 -31.95 16.28 -5.02
N VAL A 217 -31.10 16.21 -3.98
CA VAL A 217 -31.11 17.17 -2.87
C VAL A 217 -30.81 18.59 -3.36
N ALA A 218 -29.80 18.75 -4.22
CA ALA A 218 -29.46 20.07 -4.78
C ALA A 218 -30.62 20.68 -5.58
N VAL A 219 -31.30 19.88 -6.41
CA VAL A 219 -32.45 20.32 -7.21
C VAL A 219 -33.64 20.69 -6.30
N VAL A 220 -33.90 19.92 -5.25
CA VAL A 220 -34.97 20.22 -4.30
C VAL A 220 -34.69 21.53 -3.55
N VAL A 221 -33.46 21.74 -3.08
CA VAL A 221 -33.07 22.98 -2.39
C VAL A 221 -33.22 24.17 -3.33
N LEU A 222 -32.74 24.07 -4.57
CA LEU A 222 -32.84 25.14 -5.56
C LEU A 222 -34.31 25.42 -5.93
N GLY A 223 -35.12 24.37 -6.12
CA GLY A 223 -36.53 24.47 -6.44
C GLY A 223 -37.34 25.12 -5.32
N LEU A 224 -37.09 24.74 -4.06
CA LEU A 224 -37.70 25.37 -2.89
C LEU A 224 -37.29 26.84 -2.76
N PHE A 225 -36.01 27.16 -3.00
CA PHE A 225 -35.50 28.53 -2.98
C PHE A 225 -36.19 29.41 -4.03
N LEU A 226 -36.30 28.94 -5.27
CA LEU A 226 -36.99 29.64 -6.35
C LEU A 226 -38.50 29.80 -6.07
N LEU A 227 -39.15 28.76 -5.54
CA LEU A 227 -40.56 28.83 -5.11
C LEU A 227 -40.80 29.88 -4.03
N LEU A 228 -39.89 29.99 -3.07
CA LEU A 228 -39.96 31.00 -2.01
C LEU A 228 -39.82 32.41 -2.59
N LEU A 229 -38.88 32.63 -3.51
CA LEU A 229 -38.71 33.92 -4.19
C LEU A 229 -39.95 34.30 -5.01
N TRP A 230 -40.48 33.39 -5.83
CA TRP A 230 -41.69 33.64 -6.61
C TRP A 230 -42.94 33.85 -5.75
N ARG A 231 -43.08 33.16 -4.62
CA ARG A 231 -44.18 33.43 -3.67
C ARG A 231 -44.05 34.80 -3.01
N ARG A 232 -42.82 35.27 -2.76
CA ARG A 232 -42.54 36.60 -2.22
C ARG A 232 -42.86 37.70 -3.24
N GLU A 233 -42.52 37.46 -4.49
CA GLU A 233 -42.78 38.38 -5.61
C GLU A 233 -44.27 38.50 -5.96
N ARG A 234 -45.02 37.39 -5.96
CA ARG A 234 -46.50 37.43 -6.15
C ARG A 234 -47.22 38.18 -5.03
N LYS A 235 -46.71 38.11 -3.79
CA LYS A 235 -47.24 38.92 -2.67
C LYS A 235 -46.92 40.41 -2.85
N SER A 236 -45.84 40.76 -3.54
CA SER A 236 -45.47 42.15 -3.83
C SER A 236 -46.28 42.76 -4.99
N HIS A 237 -46.77 41.95 -5.93
CA HIS A 237 -47.54 42.44 -7.09
C HIS A 237 -49.07 42.48 -6.89
N SER A 238 -49.59 42.05 -5.73
CA SER A 238 -51.04 42.09 -5.44
C SER A 238 -51.49 43.36 -4.69
N GLY A 239 -50.67 44.42 -4.65
CA GLY A 239 -50.99 45.63 -3.90
C GLY A 239 -50.33 46.90 -4.42
N ALA A 240 -50.71 47.37 -5.62
CA ALA A 240 -50.65 48.79 -5.99
C ALA A 240 -51.33 49.06 -7.34
N PHE A 241 -52.64 49.32 -7.32
CA PHE A 241 -53.26 50.25 -8.27
C PHE A 241 -54.11 51.26 -7.46
N PRO A 242 -53.57 52.43 -7.08
CA PRO A 242 -54.40 53.55 -6.70
C PRO A 242 -54.77 54.35 -7.95
N ALA A 243 -56.07 54.61 -8.07
CA ALA A 243 -56.72 55.35 -9.14
C ALA A 243 -56.14 56.75 -9.38
N LEU A 244 -56.00 57.10 -10.66
CA LEU A 244 -55.81 58.48 -11.13
C LEU A 244 -57.04 59.32 -10.73
N LYS A 245 -56.83 60.36 -9.91
CA LYS A 245 -57.81 61.42 -9.66
C LYS A 245 -57.67 62.49 -10.76
N PRO A 246 -58.76 62.97 -11.39
CA PRO A 246 -58.69 64.04 -12.35
C PRO A 246 -58.68 65.40 -11.65
N ARG A 247 -57.80 66.30 -12.10
CA ARG A 247 -58.05 67.73 -12.17
C ARG A 247 -57.15 68.35 -13.22
#